data_AF-A0A2M9CC20-F1
#
_entry.id   AF-A0A2M9CC20-F1
#
_cell.length_a   1.000
_cell.length_b   1.000
_cell.length_c   1.000
_cell.angle_alpha   90.00
_cell.angle_beta   90.00
_cell.angle_gamma   90.00
#
_symmetry.space_group_name_H-M   'P 1'
#
loop_
_entity.id
_entity.type
_entity.pdbx_description
1 polymer ?
#
loop_
_entity_poly.entity_id
_entity_poly.type
_entity_poly.pdbx_seq_one_letter_code
_entity_poly.pdbx_strand_id
1 'polypeptide(L)'
;MPRWLSRLFDPESSRPAAAVADTVQEPDSPAAMSRHLRVLVGEINRSAGSLPPEGVVLARQITDLTGEVLRQSEVHAMNIHARVSLNAVIRDYLPTTLRTFVAATRADTSDAPARQLTEQLVALRDSVRETVAALRDDDVRALEAQGMFLSTKFGGLDL
;
A
#
# COMPACT_ATOMS: atom_id res chain seq x y z
N MET A 1 11.35 -42.47 -42.30
CA MET A 1 11.87 -41.68 -41.17
C MET A 1 10.75 -40.80 -40.62
N PRO A 2 10.33 -40.96 -39.35
CA PRO A 2 9.15 -40.26 -38.83
C PRO A 2 9.41 -38.76 -38.58
N ARG A 3 8.47 -37.91 -39.01
CA ARG A 3 8.56 -36.43 -39.09
C ARG A 3 8.79 -35.69 -37.75
N TRP A 4 8.76 -36.38 -36.62
CA TRP A 4 8.95 -35.76 -35.30
C TRP A 4 10.43 -35.51 -34.98
N LEU A 5 11.36 -36.25 -35.59
CA LEU A 5 12.80 -36.10 -35.36
C LEU A 5 13.39 -34.83 -36.01
N SER A 6 12.73 -34.25 -37.01
CA SER A 6 13.21 -33.06 -37.73
C SER A 6 13.04 -31.74 -36.95
N ARG A 7 12.24 -31.73 -35.87
CA ARG A 7 11.98 -30.52 -35.08
C ARG A 7 13.00 -30.27 -33.97
N LEU A 8 13.82 -31.27 -33.63
CA LEU A 8 14.82 -31.14 -32.57
C LEU A 8 16.13 -30.49 -33.04
N PHE A 9 16.33 -30.35 -34.34
CA PHE A 9 17.57 -29.87 -34.95
C PHE A 9 17.38 -28.61 -35.80
N ASP A 10 16.29 -27.86 -35.61
CA ASP A 10 16.03 -26.63 -36.34
C ASP A 10 16.50 -25.41 -35.52
N PRO A 11 17.68 -24.82 -35.83
CA PRO A 11 18.24 -23.69 -35.07
C PRO A 11 17.53 -22.36 -35.34
N GLU A 12 16.51 -22.30 -36.21
CA GLU A 12 15.77 -21.06 -36.50
C GLU A 12 14.58 -20.78 -35.57
N SER A 13 14.33 -21.62 -34.56
CA SER A 13 13.27 -21.39 -33.56
C SER A 13 13.66 -20.36 -32.48
N SER A 14 14.88 -19.81 -32.52
CA SER A 14 15.33 -18.74 -31.61
C SER A 14 15.05 -17.35 -32.16
N ARG A 15 13.77 -17.03 -32.39
CA ARG A 15 13.34 -15.63 -32.39
C ARG A 15 12.80 -15.35 -30.99
N PRO A 16 13.45 -14.49 -30.18
CA PRO A 16 12.88 -14.14 -28.89
C PRO A 16 11.51 -13.51 -29.18
N ALA A 17 10.45 -14.16 -28.71
CA ALA A 17 9.14 -13.56 -28.64
C ALA A 17 9.32 -12.30 -27.80
N ALA A 18 9.43 -11.18 -28.47
CA ALA A 18 9.49 -9.88 -27.84
C ALA A 18 8.26 -9.76 -26.95
N ALA A 19 8.54 -9.72 -25.66
CA ALA A 19 7.71 -9.27 -24.56
C ALA A 19 6.40 -8.59 -25.00
N VAL A 20 5.31 -9.37 -24.97
CA VAL A 20 3.99 -8.83 -24.67
C VAL A 20 3.57 -9.41 -23.32
N ALA A 21 4.42 -9.19 -22.32
CA ALA A 21 3.95 -9.18 -20.95
C ALA A 21 3.23 -7.85 -20.79
N ASP A 22 2.00 -7.79 -21.28
CA ASP A 22 1.03 -6.78 -20.85
C ASP A 22 0.73 -7.14 -19.40
N THR A 23 1.62 -6.71 -18.49
CA THR A 23 1.50 -6.99 -17.07
C THR A 23 0.25 -6.27 -16.61
N VAL A 24 -0.86 -6.99 -16.49
CA VAL A 24 -2.01 -6.55 -15.72
C VAL A 24 -1.50 -6.30 -14.30
N GLN A 25 -1.13 -5.06 -14.02
CA GLN A 25 -0.55 -4.68 -12.75
C GLN A 25 -1.65 -4.85 -11.71
N GLU A 26 -1.43 -5.72 -10.71
CA GLU A 26 -2.41 -5.95 -9.65
C GLU A 26 -2.87 -4.59 -9.07
N PRO A 27 -4.18 -4.37 -8.92
CA PRO A 27 -4.72 -3.07 -8.52
C PRO A 27 -4.27 -2.63 -7.12
N ASP A 28 -3.80 -3.57 -6.31
CA ASP A 28 -3.22 -3.41 -4.97
C ASP A 28 -1.69 -3.62 -4.95
N SER A 29 -1.03 -3.64 -6.11
CA SER A 29 0.44 -3.62 -6.16
C SER A 29 0.99 -2.33 -5.53
N PRO A 30 2.14 -2.35 -4.84
CA PRO A 30 2.72 -1.15 -4.23
C PRO A 30 2.89 0.02 -5.19
N ALA A 31 3.30 -0.25 -6.44
CA ALA A 31 3.41 0.76 -7.48
C ALA A 31 2.06 1.38 -7.86
N ALA A 32 1.00 0.58 -7.96
CA ALA A 32 -0.37 1.08 -8.21
C ALA A 32 -0.89 1.89 -7.02
N MET A 33 -0.69 1.41 -5.79
CA MET A 33 -1.07 2.12 -4.56
C MET A 33 -0.34 3.47 -4.44
N SER A 34 0.95 3.53 -4.75
CA SER A 34 1.74 4.77 -4.77
C SER A 34 1.24 5.78 -5.81
N ARG A 35 0.69 5.33 -6.95
CA ARG A 35 0.03 6.22 -7.91
C ARG A 35 -1.29 6.75 -7.34
N HIS A 36 -2.13 5.88 -6.80
CA HIS A 36 -3.41 6.30 -6.18
C HIS A 36 -3.18 7.28 -5.02
N LEU A 37 -2.17 7.02 -4.18
CA LEU A 37 -1.81 7.90 -3.08
C LEU A 37 -1.44 9.30 -3.57
N ARG A 38 -0.64 9.41 -4.64
CA ARG A 38 -0.30 10.71 -5.23
C ARG A 38 -1.52 11.46 -5.77
N VAL A 39 -2.46 10.75 -6.40
CA VAL A 39 -3.73 11.33 -6.87
C VAL A 39 -4.53 11.87 -5.69
N LEU A 40 -4.72 11.05 -4.64
CA LEU A 40 -5.44 11.42 -3.43
C LEU A 40 -4.82 12.62 -2.71
N VAL A 41 -3.50 12.67 -2.60
CA VAL A 41 -2.78 13.83 -2.07
C VAL A 41 -3.10 15.09 -2.86
N GLY A 42 -3.12 15.01 -4.19
CA GLY A 42 -3.50 16.13 -5.05
C GLY A 42 -4.96 16.57 -4.82
N GLU A 43 -5.88 15.62 -4.61
CA GLU A 43 -7.28 15.90 -4.31
C GLU A 43 -7.47 16.59 -2.95
N ILE A 44 -6.80 16.09 -1.90
CA ILE A 44 -6.80 16.72 -0.57
C ILE A 44 -6.29 18.16 -0.66
N ASN A 45 -5.16 18.38 -1.35
CA ASN A 45 -4.58 19.71 -1.49
C ASN A 45 -5.51 20.67 -2.24
N ARG A 46 -6.18 20.22 -3.32
CA ARG A 46 -7.17 21.03 -4.04
C ARG A 46 -8.41 21.32 -3.20
N SER A 47 -8.78 20.41 -2.30
CA SER A 47 -9.98 20.52 -1.47
C SER A 47 -9.71 21.18 -0.12
N ALA A 48 -8.47 21.55 0.19
CA ALA A 48 -8.05 22.05 1.50
C ALA A 48 -8.84 23.28 1.96
N GLY A 49 -9.22 24.17 1.03
CA GLY A 49 -10.05 25.35 1.35
C GLY A 49 -11.51 25.02 1.71
N SER A 50 -11.96 23.78 1.48
CA SER A 50 -13.29 23.29 1.83
C SER A 50 -13.27 22.33 3.02
N LEU A 51 -12.12 22.11 3.64
CA LEU A 51 -11.94 21.22 4.79
C LEU A 51 -11.58 22.04 6.04
N PRO A 52 -12.00 21.61 7.24
CA PRO A 52 -11.48 22.17 8.49
C PRO A 52 -9.95 21.98 8.53
N PRO A 53 -9.18 22.95 9.05
CA PRO A 53 -7.72 22.85 9.09
C PRO A 53 -7.21 21.54 9.72
N GLU A 54 -7.82 21.12 10.83
CA GLU A 54 -7.49 19.85 11.48
C GLU A 54 -7.76 18.64 10.58
N GLY A 55 -8.87 18.66 9.83
CA GLY A 55 -9.21 17.61 8.87
C GLY A 55 -8.16 17.48 7.76
N VAL A 56 -7.62 18.60 7.26
CA VAL A 56 -6.51 18.57 6.29
C VAL A 56 -5.27 17.93 6.91
N VAL A 57 -4.91 18.33 8.13
CA VAL A 57 -3.73 17.79 8.83
C VAL A 57 -3.87 16.28 9.05
N LEU A 58 -5.02 15.81 9.53
CA LEU A 58 -5.26 14.39 9.75
C LEU A 58 -5.26 13.59 8.45
N ALA A 59 -5.91 14.09 7.39
CA ALA A 59 -5.87 13.46 6.08
C ALA A 59 -4.44 13.34 5.53
N ARG A 60 -3.63 14.40 5.70
CA ARG A 60 -2.21 14.40 5.34
C ARG A 60 -1.41 13.38 6.14
N GLN A 61 -1.60 13.32 7.46
CA GLN A 61 -0.96 12.32 8.33
C GLN A 61 -1.26 10.89 7.86
N ILE A 62 -2.50 10.58 7.50
CA ILE A 62 -2.88 9.27 6.95
C ILE A 62 -2.11 8.98 5.65
N THR A 63 -2.07 9.95 4.72
CA THR A 63 -1.36 9.78 3.45
C THR A 63 0.15 9.63 3.63
N ASP A 64 0.73 10.33 4.61
CA ASP A 64 2.17 10.31 4.87
C ASP A 64 2.59 8.99 5.53
N LEU A 65 1.81 8.48 6.49
CA LEU A 65 2.00 7.15 7.09
C LEU A 65 1.90 6.05 6.04
N THR A 66 0.88 6.12 5.18
CA THR A 66 0.68 5.17 4.09
C THR A 66 1.83 5.22 3.09
N GLY A 67 2.28 6.43 2.74
CA GLY A 67 3.41 6.63 1.83
C GLY A 67 4.73 6.09 2.39
N GLU A 68 4.93 6.16 3.70
CA GLU A 68 6.10 5.56 4.35
C GLU A 68 6.11 4.05 4.20
N VAL A 69 4.99 3.37 4.48
CA VAL A 69 4.89 1.92 4.31
C VAL A 69 5.12 1.52 2.86
N LEU A 70 4.54 2.27 1.90
CA LEU A 70 4.73 1.96 0.48
C LEU A 70 6.18 2.12 0.02
N ARG A 71 6.92 3.12 0.52
CA ARG A 71 8.36 3.25 0.24
C ARG A 71 9.16 2.09 0.80
N GLN A 72 8.85 1.66 2.02
CA GLN A 72 9.51 0.50 2.64
C GLN A 72 9.19 -0.80 1.92
N SER A 73 8.01 -0.89 1.29
CA SER A 73 7.59 -2.09 0.56
C SER A 73 8.38 -2.38 -0.73
N GLU A 74 9.18 -1.41 -1.21
CA GLU A 74 10.14 -1.64 -2.30
C GLU A 74 11.32 -2.52 -1.85
N VAL A 75 11.59 -2.56 -0.54
CA VAL A 75 12.68 -3.33 0.06
C VAL A 75 12.16 -4.63 0.69
N HIS A 76 11.00 -4.59 1.35
CA HIS A 76 10.39 -5.73 2.03
C HIS A 76 8.96 -5.99 1.52
N ALA A 77 8.64 -7.25 1.20
CA ALA A 77 7.30 -7.58 0.73
C ALA A 77 6.27 -7.34 1.86
N MET A 78 5.31 -6.43 1.61
CA MET A 78 4.22 -6.16 2.54
C MET A 78 3.27 -7.37 2.62
N ASN A 79 2.83 -7.73 3.84
CA ASN A 79 1.86 -8.80 4.01
C ASN A 79 0.51 -8.46 3.33
N ILE A 80 -0.25 -9.49 2.94
CA ILE A 80 -1.49 -9.33 2.16
C ILE A 80 -2.53 -8.50 2.92
N HIS A 81 -2.66 -8.69 4.24
CA HIS A 81 -3.63 -7.96 5.05
C HIS A 81 -3.35 -6.46 5.07
N ALA A 82 -2.09 -6.06 5.29
CA ALA A 82 -1.69 -4.67 5.25
C ALA A 82 -1.88 -4.06 3.86
N ARG A 83 -1.57 -4.81 2.80
CA ARG A 83 -1.79 -4.39 1.41
C ARG A 83 -3.26 -4.09 1.12
N VAL A 84 -4.14 -5.02 1.48
CA VAL A 84 -5.60 -4.87 1.30
C VAL A 84 -6.13 -3.70 2.13
N SER A 85 -5.76 -3.62 3.41
CA SER A 85 -6.21 -2.55 4.31
C SER A 85 -5.78 -1.17 3.83
N LEU A 86 -4.49 -0.98 3.51
CA LEU A 86 -4.00 0.31 3.01
C LEU A 86 -4.59 0.66 1.65
N ASN A 87 -4.83 -0.33 0.78
CA ASN A 87 -5.48 -0.08 -0.50
C ASN A 87 -6.93 0.39 -0.31
N ALA A 88 -7.67 -0.16 0.65
CA ALA A 88 -9.01 0.30 1.00
C ALA A 88 -8.99 1.74 1.58
N VAL A 89 -8.02 2.07 2.43
CA VAL A 89 -7.83 3.43 2.96
C VAL A 89 -7.64 4.45 1.84
N ILE A 90 -6.75 4.16 0.88
CA ILE A 90 -6.41 5.07 -0.21
C ILE A 90 -7.55 5.20 -1.22
N ARG A 91 -8.24 4.10 -1.55
CA ARG A 91 -9.20 4.08 -2.65
C ARG A 91 -10.64 4.37 -2.25
N ASP A 92 -10.98 4.11 -1.00
CA ASP A 92 -12.36 4.23 -0.54
C ASP A 92 -12.46 5.06 0.73
N TYR A 93 -11.91 4.61 1.85
CA TYR A 93 -12.27 5.17 3.15
C TYR A 93 -11.92 6.65 3.27
N LEU A 94 -10.67 7.05 2.98
CA LEU A 94 -10.29 8.46 3.07
C LEU A 94 -11.02 9.32 2.02
N PRO A 95 -11.04 8.97 0.71
CA PRO A 95 -11.79 9.73 -0.29
C PRO A 95 -13.28 9.86 0.02
N THR A 96 -13.92 8.80 0.49
CA THR A 96 -15.37 8.77 0.79
C THR A 96 -15.69 9.61 2.02
N THR A 97 -14.86 9.54 3.08
CA THR A 97 -15.02 10.38 4.28
C THR A 97 -14.95 11.87 3.93
N LEU A 98 -13.94 12.28 3.14
CA LEU A 98 -13.79 13.68 2.75
C LEU A 98 -14.94 14.17 1.85
N ARG A 99 -15.36 13.36 0.87
CA ARG A 99 -16.49 13.70 -0.01
C ARG A 99 -17.81 13.80 0.75
N THR A 100 -18.05 12.88 1.69
CA THR A 100 -19.23 12.87 2.55
C THR A 100 -19.29 14.13 3.40
N PHE A 101 -18.17 14.56 3.98
CA PHE A 101 -18.11 15.81 4.72
C PHE A 101 -18.41 17.04 3.86
N VAL A 102 -17.80 17.14 2.67
CA VAL A 102 -18.07 18.26 1.74
C VAL A 102 -19.54 18.29 1.29
N ALA A 103 -20.18 17.12 1.16
CA ALA A 103 -21.61 17.05 0.91
C ALA A 103 -22.45 17.48 2.12
N ALA A 104 -22.08 17.03 3.32
CA ALA A 104 -22.80 17.34 4.57
C ALA A 104 -22.77 18.84 4.93
N THR A 105 -21.63 19.50 4.75
CA THR A 105 -21.48 20.94 5.03
C THR A 105 -22.32 21.86 4.14
N ARG A 106 -22.80 21.35 3.00
CA ARG A 106 -23.77 22.06 2.15
C ARG A 106 -25.20 22.00 2.71
N ALA A 107 -25.50 20.98 3.49
CA ALA A 107 -26.82 20.74 4.07
C ALA A 107 -26.92 21.25 5.53
N ASP A 108 -25.81 21.25 6.26
CA ASP A 108 -25.72 21.67 7.65
C ASP A 108 -24.51 22.59 7.86
N THR A 109 -24.78 23.84 8.28
CA THR A 109 -23.76 24.85 8.57
C THR A 109 -23.33 24.87 10.04
N SER A 110 -23.80 23.92 10.85
CA SER A 110 -23.36 23.73 12.24
C SER A 110 -21.94 23.15 12.30
N ASP A 111 -21.37 23.10 13.50
CA ASP A 111 -20.06 22.48 13.73
C ASP A 111 -20.12 20.94 13.78
N ALA A 112 -21.32 20.33 13.75
CA ALA A 112 -21.46 18.88 13.90
C ALA A 112 -20.74 18.07 12.79
N PRO A 113 -20.85 18.42 11.49
CA PRO A 113 -20.12 17.72 10.44
C PRO A 113 -18.59 17.80 10.61
N ALA A 114 -18.07 18.92 11.10
CA ALA A 114 -16.63 19.10 11.32
C ALA A 114 -16.12 18.19 12.44
N ARG A 115 -16.83 18.12 13.57
CA ARG A 115 -16.50 17.18 14.66
C ARG A 115 -16.55 15.73 14.20
N GLN A 116 -17.60 15.35 13.47
CA GLN A 116 -17.75 13.99 12.97
C GLN A 116 -16.67 13.63 11.94
N LEU A 117 -16.22 14.58 11.11
CA LEU A 117 -15.08 14.39 10.21
C LEU A 117 -13.81 14.10 11.02
N THR A 118 -13.51 14.95 12.02
CA THR A 118 -12.31 14.78 12.86
C THR A 118 -12.30 13.41 13.53
N GLU A 119 -13.41 12.98 14.13
CA GLU A 119 -13.54 11.66 14.77
C GLU A 119 -13.25 10.51 13.79
N GLN A 120 -13.81 10.57 12.58
CA GLN A 120 -13.58 9.56 11.55
C GLN A 120 -12.12 9.53 11.08
N LEU A 121 -11.51 10.70 10.88
CA LEU A 121 -10.11 10.78 10.44
C LEU A 121 -9.15 10.34 11.55
N VAL A 122 -9.45 10.60 12.82
CA VAL A 122 -8.68 10.06 13.95
C VAL A 122 -8.74 8.53 13.96
N ALA A 123 -9.94 7.95 13.87
CA ALA A 123 -10.11 6.50 13.84
C ALA A 123 -9.35 5.86 12.64
N LEU A 124 -9.46 6.49 11.45
CA LEU A 124 -8.77 6.01 10.25
C LEU A 124 -7.25 6.09 10.38
N ARG A 125 -6.72 7.19 10.93
CA ARG A 125 -5.29 7.36 11.21
C ARG A 125 -4.79 6.32 12.20
N ASP A 126 -5.54 6.08 13.27
CA ASP A 126 -5.12 5.14 14.31
C ASP A 126 -5.13 3.70 13.79
N SER A 127 -6.10 3.33 12.94
CA SER A 127 -6.08 2.04 12.22
C SER A 127 -4.87 1.90 11.27
N VAL A 128 -4.49 2.96 10.55
CA VAL A 128 -3.27 2.95 9.71
C VAL A 128 -2.02 2.79 10.57
N ARG A 129 -1.94 3.47 11.71
CA ARG A 129 -0.82 3.33 12.67
C ARG A 129 -0.69 1.92 13.21
N GLU A 130 -1.81 1.30 13.57
CA GLU A 130 -1.83 -0.09 14.03
C GLU A 130 -1.33 -1.04 12.93
N THR A 131 -1.77 -0.83 11.69
CA THR A 131 -1.28 -1.61 10.53
C THR A 131 0.24 -1.44 10.35
N VAL A 132 0.76 -0.22 10.48
CA VAL A 132 2.20 0.06 10.39
C VAL A 132 2.97 -0.61 11.53
N ALA A 133 2.43 -0.58 12.75
CA ALA A 133 3.06 -1.21 13.90
C ALA A 133 3.15 -2.73 13.73
N ALA A 134 2.05 -3.37 13.28
CA ALA A 134 2.02 -4.80 13.02
C ALA A 134 3.06 -5.24 11.97
N LEU A 135 3.23 -4.45 10.89
CA LEU A 135 4.27 -4.73 9.89
C LEU A 135 5.69 -4.68 10.47
N ARG A 136 5.98 -3.68 11.30
CA ARG A 136 7.30 -3.56 11.94
C ARG A 136 7.58 -4.73 12.89
N ASP A 137 6.57 -5.17 13.63
CA ASP A 137 6.69 -6.31 14.55
C ASP A 137 6.96 -7.62 13.77
N ASP A 138 6.30 -7.81 12.62
CA ASP A 138 6.54 -8.95 11.73
C ASP A 138 7.99 -8.94 11.19
N ASP A 139 8.50 -7.78 10.77
CA ASP A 139 9.88 -7.62 10.28
C ASP A 139 10.92 -7.93 11.37
N VAL A 140 10.70 -7.45 12.60
CA VAL A 140 11.58 -7.74 13.73
C VAL A 140 11.66 -9.25 14.01
N ARG A 141 10.50 -9.93 14.04
CA ARG A 141 10.45 -11.39 14.24
C ARG A 141 11.18 -12.16 13.13
N ALA A 142 11.10 -11.69 11.89
CA ALA A 142 11.80 -12.30 10.77
C ALA A 142 13.34 -12.18 10.93
N LEU A 143 13.84 -11.03 11.39
CA LEU A 143 15.27 -10.83 11.67
C LEU A 143 15.76 -11.72 12.83
N GLU A 144 14.98 -11.83 13.90
CA GLU A 144 15.29 -12.72 15.03
C GLU A 144 15.38 -14.19 14.59
N ALA A 145 14.44 -14.65 13.78
CA ALA A 145 14.45 -16.01 13.23
C ALA A 145 15.68 -16.28 12.35
N GLN A 146 16.09 -15.32 11.53
CA GLN A 146 17.33 -15.42 10.74
C GLN A 146 18.57 -15.47 11.64
N GLY A 147 18.62 -14.64 12.69
CA GLY A 147 19.71 -14.65 13.68
C GLY A 147 19.83 -15.99 14.39
N MET A 148 18.72 -16.58 14.83
CA MET A 148 18.71 -17.92 15.44
C MET A 148 19.14 -19.02 14.46
N PHE A 149 18.74 -18.92 13.19
CA PHE A 149 19.19 -19.87 12.18
C PHE A 149 20.71 -19.79 11.96
N LEU A 150 21.26 -18.57 11.86
CA LEU A 150 22.70 -18.37 11.71
C LEU A 150 23.47 -18.85 12.94
N SER A 151 22.99 -18.54 14.15
CA SER A 151 23.63 -19.03 15.39
C SER A 151 23.57 -20.55 15.50
N THR A 152 22.48 -21.19 15.05
CA THR A 152 22.40 -22.66 15.01
C THR A 152 23.37 -23.24 13.98
N LYS A 153 23.43 -22.64 12.78
CA LYS A 153 24.25 -23.14 11.66
C LYS A 153 25.75 -22.96 11.88
N PHE A 154 26.16 -21.89 12.56
CA PHE A 154 27.58 -21.56 12.76
C PHE A 154 28.05 -21.70 14.22
N GLY A 155 27.14 -21.67 15.19
CA GLY A 155 27.44 -21.91 16.61
C GLY A 155 27.47 -23.39 16.99
N GLY A 156 26.95 -24.28 16.13
CA GLY A 156 27.14 -25.73 16.25
C GLY A 156 28.48 -26.24 15.69
N LEU A 157 29.43 -25.36 15.34
CA LEU A 157 30.76 -25.73 14.83
C LEU A 157 31.85 -25.80 15.91
N ASP A 158 31.51 -25.61 17.19
CA ASP A 158 32.40 -26.03 18.28
C ASP A 158 31.95 -27.43 18.77
N LEU A 159 32.68 -28.45 18.28
CA LEU A 159 32.99 -29.79 18.81
C LEU A 159 33.01 -30.87 17.71
#